data_AF-A0A967UQL5-F1
#
_entry.id   AF-A0A967UQL5-F1
#
_cell.length_a   1.000
_cell.length_b   1.000
_cell.length_c   1.000
_cell.angle_alpha   90.00
_cell.angle_beta   90.00
_cell.angle_gamma   90.00
#
_symmetry.space_group_name_H-M   'P 1'
#
loop_
_entity.id
_entity.type
_entity.pdbx_description
1 polymer ?
#
loop_
_entity_poly.entity_id
_entity_poly.type
_entity_poly.pdbx_seq_one_letter_code
_entity_poly.pdbx_strand_id
1 'polypeptide(L)'
;NRPRTNPTPALGRIVATNPCGEQPLLPFEACVLGSLDVGGFVGGDGIRWDDLADAVALGVRFLDNAVERSTYPVPEIERIHKHGNRKIGLGVMGWADLLIRLGIPYDNEAAVDLAAHLMAFVGNAADAASADLAAERGVFPNWHDSVYGPDGENRPMRNATRTTIAPTGTISIIAGCSSGIEPLFALCYDRKVLDGTLLMEVHP
;
A
#
# COMPACT_ATOMS: atom_id res chain seq x y z
N ASN A 1 11.84 13.37 5.83
CA ASN A 1 11.76 14.73 6.42
C ASN A 1 11.71 15.88 5.41
N ARG A 2 12.01 15.66 4.12
CA ARG A 2 11.66 16.63 3.07
C ARG A 2 10.14 16.55 2.79
N PRO A 3 9.48 17.59 2.25
CA PRO A 3 8.04 17.59 1.98
C PRO A 3 7.55 16.35 1.20
N ARG A 4 8.34 15.87 0.23
CA ARG A 4 8.04 14.63 -0.52
C ARG A 4 8.01 13.33 0.30
N THR A 5 8.53 13.35 1.53
CA THR A 5 8.73 12.15 2.37
C THR A 5 8.09 12.28 3.76
N ASN A 6 7.62 13.47 4.13
CA ASN A 6 6.88 13.72 5.35
C ASN A 6 5.72 14.64 4.98
N PRO A 7 4.48 14.12 4.87
CA PRO A 7 3.32 14.93 4.49
C PRO A 7 2.91 15.93 5.57
N THR A 8 3.35 15.75 6.81
CA THR A 8 2.99 16.62 7.94
C THR A 8 4.25 17.12 8.65
N PRO A 9 5.10 17.92 7.98
CA PRO A 9 6.38 18.35 8.52
C PRO A 9 6.25 19.26 9.74
N ALA A 10 5.16 20.02 9.85
CA ALA A 10 4.87 20.89 10.99
C ALA A 10 4.66 20.10 12.30
N LEU A 11 4.22 18.84 12.23
CA LEU A 11 3.97 18.00 13.40
C LEU A 11 5.24 17.38 13.99
N GLY A 12 6.34 17.37 13.24
CA GLY A 12 7.62 16.89 13.73
C GLY A 12 8.44 16.16 12.69
N ARG A 13 9.57 15.61 13.17
CA ARG A 13 10.56 14.91 12.37
C ARG A 13 10.33 13.39 12.45
N ILE A 14 10.30 12.74 11.29
CA ILE A 14 10.38 11.28 11.17
C ILE A 14 11.82 10.86 11.47
N VAL A 15 12.01 10.02 12.49
CA VAL A 15 13.33 9.58 12.95
C VAL A 15 13.54 8.07 12.86
N ALA A 16 12.49 7.31 12.57
CA ALA A 16 12.52 5.86 12.44
C ALA A 16 11.46 5.38 11.44
N THR A 17 11.58 4.11 11.06
CA THR A 17 10.55 3.35 10.35
C THR A 17 9.95 2.30 11.28
N ASN A 18 8.89 1.64 10.84
CA ASN A 18 8.42 0.39 11.42
C ASN A 18 9.44 -0.77 11.17
N PRO A 19 9.22 -1.98 11.75
CA PRO A 19 10.17 -3.09 11.65
C PRO A 19 10.55 -3.53 10.23
N CYS A 20 9.62 -3.39 9.27
CA CYS A 20 9.81 -3.82 7.89
C CYS A 20 10.33 -2.69 6.98
N GLY A 21 10.49 -1.47 7.50
CA GLY A 21 11.13 -0.35 6.80
C GLY A 21 10.23 0.45 5.85
N GLU A 22 9.03 -0.03 5.55
CA GLU A 22 8.13 0.55 4.56
C GLU A 22 7.29 1.73 5.07
N GLN A 23 7.23 1.93 6.40
CA GLN A 23 6.49 3.02 7.01
C GLN A 23 7.40 3.97 7.80
N PRO A 24 7.80 5.10 7.21
CA PRO A 24 8.36 6.22 7.94
C PRO A 24 7.25 6.93 8.74
N LEU A 25 7.36 6.87 10.07
CA LEU A 25 6.30 7.33 11.00
C LEU A 25 6.81 8.40 11.96
N LEU A 26 5.93 9.34 12.30
CA LEU A 26 6.14 10.24 13.43
C LEU A 26 6.03 9.46 14.76
N PRO A 27 6.55 10.00 15.87
CA PRO A 27 6.33 9.42 17.19
C PRO A 27 4.83 9.21 17.46
N PHE A 28 4.47 8.02 17.92
CA PHE A 28 3.08 7.59 18.17
C PHE A 28 2.18 7.60 16.93
N GLU A 29 2.72 7.62 15.72
CA GLU A 29 1.92 7.45 14.51
C GLU A 29 1.78 5.97 14.15
N ALA A 30 0.68 5.63 13.47
CA ALA A 30 0.42 4.28 12.97
C ALA A 30 -0.07 4.33 11.52
N CYS A 31 -0.22 3.17 10.90
CA CYS A 31 -0.71 3.00 9.54
C CYS A 31 -1.53 1.72 9.44
N VAL A 32 -2.65 1.75 8.70
CA VAL A 32 -3.36 0.54 8.28
C VAL A 32 -2.87 0.12 6.91
N LEU A 33 -2.55 -1.16 6.73
CA LEU A 33 -1.97 -1.70 5.51
C LEU A 33 -2.96 -2.60 4.75
N GLY A 34 -2.83 -2.61 3.43
CA GLY A 34 -3.51 -3.54 2.53
C GLY A 34 -2.68 -3.76 1.28
N SER A 35 -2.97 -4.81 0.51
CA SER A 35 -2.24 -5.09 -0.73
C SER A 35 -3.16 -5.64 -1.81
N LEU A 36 -2.96 -5.18 -3.04
CA LEU A 36 -3.64 -5.66 -4.24
C LEU A 36 -2.80 -6.75 -4.89
N ASP A 37 -3.38 -7.90 -5.20
CA ASP A 37 -2.75 -8.88 -6.08
C ASP A 37 -2.84 -8.39 -7.53
N VAL A 38 -1.74 -7.81 -8.04
CA VAL A 38 -1.70 -7.23 -9.39
C VAL A 38 -1.68 -8.29 -10.49
N GLY A 39 -1.24 -9.51 -10.18
CA GLY A 39 -1.27 -10.64 -11.12
C GLY A 39 -2.70 -11.03 -11.52
N GLY A 40 -3.66 -10.84 -10.60
CA GLY A 40 -5.09 -11.04 -10.83
C GLY A 40 -5.73 -10.10 -11.86
N PHE A 41 -5.08 -8.98 -12.19
CA PHE A 41 -5.61 -8.00 -13.15
C PHE A 41 -5.11 -8.23 -14.58
N VAL A 42 -4.26 -9.23 -14.83
CA VAL A 42 -3.83 -9.59 -16.19
C VAL A 42 -4.88 -10.46 -16.88
N GLY A 43 -5.37 -10.01 -18.05
CA GLY A 43 -6.26 -10.74 -18.96
C GLY A 43 -5.58 -11.01 -20.31
N GLY A 44 -6.36 -11.50 -21.29
CA GLY A 44 -5.83 -11.88 -22.62
C GLY A 44 -5.21 -10.73 -23.41
N ASP A 45 -5.66 -9.49 -23.18
CA ASP A 45 -5.20 -8.29 -23.88
C ASP A 45 -4.24 -7.42 -23.03
N GLY A 46 -3.73 -7.95 -21.91
CA GLY A 46 -2.84 -7.24 -20.99
C GLY A 46 -3.50 -6.89 -19.64
N ILE A 47 -3.05 -5.80 -19.01
CA ILE A 47 -3.53 -5.38 -17.70
C ILE A 47 -4.90 -4.69 -17.82
N ARG A 48 -5.87 -5.13 -17.03
CA ARG A 48 -7.20 -4.53 -16.90
C ARG A 48 -7.13 -3.32 -15.94
N TRP A 49 -6.70 -2.18 -16.49
CA TRP A 49 -6.46 -0.96 -15.71
C TRP A 49 -7.71 -0.40 -15.03
N ASP A 50 -8.87 -0.45 -15.68
CA ASP A 50 -10.12 0.04 -15.10
C ASP A 50 -10.52 -0.77 -13.85
N ASP A 51 -10.45 -2.11 -13.95
CA ASP A 51 -10.68 -3.00 -12.80
C ASP A 51 -9.69 -2.72 -11.65
N LEU A 52 -8.43 -2.42 -11.98
CA LEU A 52 -7.41 -2.06 -10.99
C LEU A 52 -7.73 -0.71 -10.32
N ALA A 53 -8.21 0.29 -11.07
CA ALA A 53 -8.62 1.57 -10.50
C ALA A 53 -9.78 1.40 -9.50
N ASP A 54 -10.78 0.60 -9.86
CA ASP A 54 -11.91 0.28 -8.97
C ASP A 54 -11.44 -0.41 -7.69
N ALA A 55 -10.51 -1.38 -7.82
CA ALA A 55 -9.92 -2.07 -6.68
C ALA A 55 -9.09 -1.13 -5.79
N VAL A 56 -8.34 -0.20 -6.39
CA VAL A 56 -7.59 0.84 -5.64
C VAL A 56 -8.55 1.74 -4.86
N ALA A 57 -9.61 2.23 -5.49
CA ALA A 57 -10.59 3.09 -4.85
C ALA A 57 -11.30 2.38 -3.68
N LEU A 58 -11.70 1.12 -3.90
CA LEU A 58 -12.28 0.28 -2.85
C LEU A 58 -11.27 0.04 -1.71
N GLY A 59 -10.02 -0.26 -2.04
CA GLY A 59 -8.93 -0.48 -1.07
C GLY A 59 -8.70 0.75 -0.19
N VAL A 60 -8.60 1.94 -0.78
CA VAL A 60 -8.46 3.21 -0.03
C VAL A 60 -9.63 3.42 0.92
N ARG A 61 -10.86 3.24 0.46
CA ARG A 61 -12.06 3.36 1.30
C ARG A 61 -12.09 2.33 2.42
N PHE A 62 -11.73 1.08 2.12
CA PHE A 62 -11.65 0.01 3.10
C PHE A 62 -10.64 0.34 4.20
N LEU A 63 -9.45 0.84 3.84
CA LEU A 63 -8.42 1.20 4.80
C LEU A 63 -8.80 2.44 5.64
N ASP A 64 -9.45 3.46 5.06
CA ASP A 64 -9.97 4.59 5.85
C ASP A 64 -11.07 4.14 6.83
N ASN A 65 -11.95 3.22 6.43
CA ASN A 65 -12.92 2.60 7.33
C ASN A 65 -12.22 1.82 8.45
N ALA A 66 -11.14 1.11 8.15
CA ALA A 66 -10.36 0.37 9.14
C ALA A 66 -9.70 1.32 10.17
N VAL A 67 -9.20 2.49 9.76
CA VAL A 67 -8.76 3.55 10.69
C VAL A 67 -9.89 3.93 11.64
N GLU A 68 -11.11 4.11 11.13
CA GLU A 68 -12.26 4.48 11.95
C GLU A 68 -12.64 3.40 12.97
N ARG A 69 -12.55 2.13 12.58
CA ARG A 69 -12.92 0.98 13.40
C ARG A 69 -11.80 0.47 14.31
N SER A 70 -10.59 1.00 14.17
CA SER A 70 -9.44 0.61 14.98
C SER A 70 -9.59 1.08 16.43
N THR A 71 -9.17 0.22 17.35
CA THR A 71 -8.99 0.54 18.77
C THR A 71 -7.50 0.54 19.05
N TYR A 72 -7.00 1.59 19.70
CA TYR A 72 -5.58 1.76 19.96
C TYR A 72 -5.26 1.49 21.43
N PRO A 73 -4.15 0.80 21.74
CA PRO A 73 -3.75 0.53 23.11
C PRO A 73 -3.18 1.76 23.83
N VAL A 74 -2.77 2.78 23.08
CA VAL A 74 -2.12 4.00 23.58
C VAL A 74 -2.87 5.23 23.02
N PRO A 75 -3.42 6.11 23.88
CA PRO A 75 -4.23 7.26 23.43
C PRO A 75 -3.52 8.21 22.47
N GLU A 76 -2.20 8.37 22.63
CA GLU A 76 -1.38 9.19 21.73
C GLU A 76 -1.41 8.67 20.30
N ILE A 77 -1.49 7.34 20.12
CA ILE A 77 -1.60 6.71 18.81
C ILE A 77 -2.96 6.98 18.19
N GLU A 78 -4.04 6.83 18.96
CA GLU A 78 -5.39 7.16 18.46
C GLU A 78 -5.49 8.62 18.05
N ARG A 79 -4.94 9.53 18.88
CA ARG A 79 -4.95 10.96 18.62
C ARG A 79 -4.22 11.32 17.32
N ILE A 80 -3.02 10.77 17.09
CA ILE A 80 -2.23 11.10 15.90
C ILE A 80 -2.75 10.35 14.67
N HIS A 81 -3.08 9.07 14.78
CA HIS A 81 -3.48 8.26 13.63
C HIS A 81 -4.93 8.49 13.24
N LYS A 82 -5.90 8.20 14.11
CA LYS A 82 -7.33 8.26 13.78
C LYS A 82 -7.88 9.68 13.74
N HIS A 83 -7.49 10.51 14.72
CA HIS A 83 -7.96 11.89 14.85
C HIS A 83 -6.98 12.93 14.31
N GLY A 84 -5.93 12.51 13.61
CA GLY A 84 -4.89 13.40 13.07
C GLY A 84 -4.61 13.15 11.59
N ASN A 85 -3.68 12.26 11.30
CA ASN A 85 -3.08 12.08 9.97
C ASN A 85 -3.78 11.04 9.09
N ARG A 86 -4.49 10.08 9.70
CA ARG A 86 -5.24 9.02 9.01
C ARG A 86 -4.43 8.28 7.94
N LYS A 87 -3.15 8.01 8.23
CA LYS A 87 -2.25 7.32 7.31
C LYS A 87 -2.76 5.92 6.98
N ILE A 88 -2.82 5.64 5.69
CA ILE A 88 -3.04 4.29 5.16
C ILE A 88 -1.89 3.95 4.22
N GLY A 89 -1.74 2.65 3.94
CA GLY A 89 -0.72 2.11 3.07
C GLY A 89 -1.28 0.98 2.22
N LEU A 90 -1.86 1.34 1.08
CA LEU A 90 -2.26 0.41 0.04
C LEU A 90 -1.06 0.08 -0.85
N GLY A 91 -0.68 -1.19 -0.87
CA GLY A 91 0.42 -1.72 -1.67
C GLY A 91 0.00 -2.70 -2.73
N VAL A 92 1.00 -3.36 -3.29
CA VAL A 92 0.83 -4.42 -4.27
C VAL A 92 1.55 -5.69 -3.81
N MET A 93 1.02 -6.82 -4.22
CA MET A 93 1.64 -8.14 -4.23
C MET A 93 1.35 -8.81 -5.57
N GLY A 94 1.91 -9.97 -5.86
CA GLY A 94 1.69 -10.62 -7.16
C GLY A 94 2.50 -9.99 -8.31
N TRP A 95 3.54 -9.21 -8.02
CA TRP A 95 4.34 -8.54 -9.07
C TRP A 95 5.06 -9.53 -9.98
N ALA A 96 5.68 -10.57 -9.42
CA ALA A 96 6.34 -11.59 -10.23
C ALA A 96 5.33 -12.35 -11.11
N ASP A 97 4.12 -12.59 -10.61
CA ASP A 97 3.05 -13.27 -11.38
C ASP A 97 2.55 -12.42 -12.53
N LEU A 98 2.38 -11.12 -12.30
CA LEU A 98 2.04 -10.18 -13.35
C LEU A 98 3.07 -10.24 -14.48
N LEU A 99 4.37 -10.20 -14.14
CA LEU A 99 5.44 -10.29 -15.13
C LEU A 99 5.44 -11.62 -15.88
N ILE A 100 5.28 -12.74 -15.17
CA ILE A 100 5.20 -14.08 -15.77
C ILE A 100 4.03 -14.16 -16.75
N ARG A 101 2.85 -13.67 -16.38
CA ARG A 101 1.65 -13.67 -17.23
C ARG A 101 1.82 -12.80 -18.48
N LEU A 102 2.61 -11.73 -18.40
CA LEU A 102 2.95 -10.89 -19.54
C LEU A 102 4.16 -11.41 -20.34
N GLY A 103 4.82 -12.49 -19.90
CA GLY A 103 6.02 -13.03 -20.54
C GLY A 103 7.24 -12.11 -20.41
N ILE A 104 7.29 -11.26 -19.40
CA ILE A 104 8.37 -10.28 -19.18
C ILE A 104 9.32 -10.84 -18.11
N PRO A 105 10.62 -11.02 -18.41
CA PRO A 105 11.61 -11.38 -17.39
C PRO A 105 11.74 -10.31 -16.32
N TYR A 106 11.96 -10.74 -15.07
CA TYR A 106 12.06 -9.82 -13.93
C TYR A 106 13.21 -8.82 -14.07
N ASP A 107 14.33 -9.24 -14.63
CA ASP A 107 15.56 -8.47 -14.83
C ASP A 107 15.57 -7.66 -16.16
N ASN A 108 14.40 -7.38 -16.72
CA ASN A 108 14.26 -6.66 -17.98
C ASN A 108 13.94 -5.16 -17.77
N GLU A 109 14.42 -4.29 -18.66
CA GLU A 109 14.05 -2.86 -18.64
C GLU A 109 12.55 -2.63 -18.76
N ALA A 110 11.85 -3.45 -19.57
CA ALA A 110 10.40 -3.39 -19.68
C ALA A 110 9.68 -3.68 -18.35
N ALA A 111 10.26 -4.51 -17.46
CA ALA A 111 9.72 -4.74 -16.13
C ALA A 111 9.87 -3.49 -15.24
N VAL A 112 10.99 -2.77 -15.35
CA VAL A 112 11.22 -1.52 -14.61
C VAL A 112 10.26 -0.42 -15.07
N ASP A 113 10.11 -0.26 -16.38
CA ASP A 113 9.17 0.71 -16.96
C ASP A 113 7.73 0.41 -16.56
N LEU A 114 7.36 -0.87 -16.59
CA LEU A 114 6.04 -1.32 -16.16
C LEU A 114 5.82 -1.10 -14.67
N ALA A 115 6.82 -1.35 -13.81
CA ALA A 115 6.72 -1.08 -12.37
C ALA A 115 6.50 0.42 -12.09
N ALA A 116 7.23 1.29 -12.82
CA ALA A 116 7.04 2.73 -12.72
C ALA A 116 5.63 3.16 -13.17
N HIS A 117 5.15 2.64 -14.29
CA HIS A 117 3.81 2.92 -14.79
C HIS A 117 2.72 2.41 -13.84
N LEU A 118 2.84 1.17 -13.37
CA LEU A 118 1.90 0.55 -12.44
C LEU A 118 1.78 1.36 -11.15
N MET A 119 2.92 1.72 -10.52
CA MET A 119 2.89 2.46 -9.27
C MET A 119 2.48 3.93 -9.46
N ALA A 120 2.76 4.54 -10.61
CA ALA A 120 2.21 5.85 -10.94
C ALA A 120 0.68 5.79 -11.08
N PHE A 121 0.16 4.76 -11.76
CA PHE A 121 -1.27 4.54 -11.90
C PHE A 121 -1.96 4.31 -10.55
N VAL A 122 -1.45 3.38 -9.74
CA VAL A 122 -1.97 3.08 -8.40
C VAL A 122 -1.89 4.32 -7.50
N GLY A 123 -0.78 5.05 -7.56
CA GLY A 123 -0.60 6.30 -6.83
C GLY A 123 -1.67 7.33 -7.18
N ASN A 124 -1.87 7.60 -8.47
CA ASN A 124 -2.87 8.56 -8.97
C ASN A 124 -4.31 8.15 -8.64
N ALA A 125 -4.65 6.87 -8.78
CA ALA A 125 -5.96 6.35 -8.45
C ALA A 125 -6.25 6.43 -6.94
N ALA A 126 -5.27 6.08 -6.09
CA ALA A 126 -5.41 6.17 -4.64
C ALA A 126 -5.56 7.63 -4.17
N ASP A 127 -4.87 8.52 -4.86
CA ASP A 127 -4.92 9.96 -4.71
C ASP A 127 -6.30 10.54 -5.04
N ALA A 128 -6.89 10.12 -6.16
CA ALA A 128 -8.25 10.48 -6.54
C ALA A 128 -9.26 9.96 -5.50
N ALA A 129 -9.17 8.69 -5.12
CA ALA A 129 -10.05 8.08 -4.13
C ALA A 129 -9.98 8.78 -2.75
N SER A 130 -8.78 9.21 -2.32
CA SER A 130 -8.62 9.95 -1.06
C SER A 130 -9.20 11.37 -1.14
N ALA A 131 -9.16 12.01 -2.32
CA ALA A 131 -9.80 13.30 -2.54
C ALA A 131 -11.33 13.18 -2.55
N ASP A 132 -11.88 12.12 -3.17
CA ASP A 132 -13.32 11.83 -3.16
C ASP A 132 -13.82 11.58 -1.73
N LEU A 133 -13.07 10.82 -0.94
CA LEU A 133 -13.38 10.64 0.49
C LEU A 133 -13.26 11.94 1.28
N ALA A 134 -12.38 12.87 0.88
CA ALA A 134 -12.29 14.17 1.52
C ALA A 134 -13.55 15.00 1.25
N ALA A 135 -14.12 14.90 0.04
CA ALA A 135 -15.40 15.53 -0.29
C ALA A 135 -16.57 14.89 0.48
N GLU A 136 -16.56 13.56 0.67
CA GLU A 136 -17.60 12.82 1.41
C GLU A 136 -17.52 13.05 2.93
N ARG A 137 -16.31 13.02 3.51
CA ARG A 137 -16.08 12.87 4.96
C ARG A 137 -15.23 13.98 5.59
N GLY A 138 -14.79 14.95 4.79
CA GLY A 138 -13.81 15.97 5.18
C GLY A 138 -12.37 15.49 5.05
N VAL A 139 -11.44 16.44 4.91
CA VAL A 139 -9.99 16.20 4.93
C VAL A 139 -9.52 15.58 6.25
N PHE A 140 -8.31 14.99 6.28
CA PHE A 140 -7.74 14.56 7.56
C PHE A 140 -7.54 15.76 8.51
N PRO A 141 -7.73 15.60 9.83
CA PRO A 141 -7.69 16.73 10.77
C PRO A 141 -6.42 17.61 10.73
N ASN A 142 -5.25 17.01 10.50
CA ASN A 142 -3.99 17.78 10.39
C ASN A 142 -3.70 18.29 8.97
N TRP A 143 -4.67 18.29 8.06
CA TRP A 143 -4.49 18.65 6.66
C TRP A 143 -4.01 20.09 6.45
N HIS A 144 -4.53 21.04 7.26
CA HIS A 144 -4.19 22.46 7.13
C HIS A 144 -2.67 22.71 7.27
N ASP A 145 -2.01 22.02 8.19
CA ASP A 145 -0.58 22.17 8.49
C ASP A 145 0.28 21.13 7.73
N SER A 146 -0.31 20.46 6.74
CA SER A 146 0.33 19.46 5.91
C SER A 146 0.79 20.04 4.59
N VAL A 147 1.56 19.26 3.82
CA VAL A 147 1.93 19.61 2.43
C VAL A 147 0.72 19.75 1.50
N TYR A 148 -0.45 19.23 1.89
CA TYR A 148 -1.69 19.32 1.13
C TYR A 148 -2.54 20.54 1.48
N GLY A 149 -2.23 21.23 2.57
CA GLY A 149 -2.98 22.37 3.09
C GLY A 149 -2.90 23.62 2.21
N PRO A 150 -3.49 24.74 2.67
CA PRO A 150 -3.61 25.98 1.89
C PRO A 150 -2.27 26.57 1.44
N ASP A 151 -1.23 26.47 2.29
CA ASP A 151 0.12 26.98 2.00
C ASP A 151 0.97 25.98 1.19
N GLY A 152 0.41 24.83 0.83
CA GLY A 152 1.06 23.75 0.08
C GLY A 152 0.39 23.50 -1.27
N GLU A 153 0.01 22.24 -1.52
CA GLU A 153 -0.66 21.83 -2.76
C GLU A 153 -2.12 22.31 -2.87
N ASN A 154 -2.69 22.81 -1.77
CA ASN A 154 -4.11 23.19 -1.66
C ASN A 154 -5.04 22.10 -2.24
N ARG A 155 -4.76 20.85 -1.84
CA ARG A 155 -5.39 19.66 -2.39
C ARG A 155 -6.14 18.93 -1.27
N PRO A 156 -7.48 18.90 -1.28
CA PRO A 156 -8.24 18.18 -0.26
C PRO A 156 -7.90 16.68 -0.28
N MET A 157 -7.43 16.15 0.85
CA MET A 157 -7.08 14.73 0.99
C MET A 157 -7.66 14.17 2.30
N ARG A 158 -8.21 12.95 2.26
CA ARG A 158 -8.70 12.25 3.45
C ARG A 158 -7.59 11.59 4.25
N ASN A 159 -6.45 11.28 3.62
CA ASN A 159 -5.36 10.51 4.22
C ASN A 159 -4.01 11.19 3.94
N ALA A 160 -3.18 11.37 4.98
CA ALA A 160 -1.86 11.98 4.84
C ALA A 160 -0.91 11.14 3.96
N THR A 161 -1.07 9.82 3.94
CA THR A 161 -0.41 8.88 3.01
C THR A 161 -1.44 7.89 2.49
N ARG A 162 -1.23 7.40 1.27
CA ARG A 162 -2.14 6.44 0.63
C ARG A 162 -1.48 5.11 0.31
N THR A 163 -0.24 5.14 -0.19
CA THR A 163 0.43 3.96 -0.74
C THR A 163 1.69 3.59 0.04
N THR A 164 1.95 2.30 0.16
CA THR A 164 3.23 1.72 0.60
C THR A 164 3.37 0.33 0.01
N ILE A 165 4.57 -0.23 -0.08
CA ILE A 165 4.73 -1.64 -0.42
C ILE A 165 5.33 -2.34 0.80
N ALA A 166 4.51 -3.15 1.46
CA ALA A 166 4.90 -3.92 2.62
C ALA A 166 5.28 -5.36 2.22
N PRO A 167 6.11 -6.05 3.01
CA PRO A 167 6.22 -7.50 2.90
C PRO A 167 4.85 -8.15 3.09
N THR A 168 4.45 -8.99 2.15
CA THR A 168 3.12 -9.63 2.17
C THR A 168 3.16 -11.08 2.58
N GLY A 169 4.16 -11.51 3.35
CA GLY A 169 4.52 -12.92 3.53
C GLY A 169 3.41 -13.87 3.97
N THR A 170 2.39 -13.40 4.70
CA THR A 170 1.20 -14.23 5.03
C THR A 170 0.05 -14.03 4.06
N ILE A 171 -0.24 -12.79 3.66
CA ILE A 171 -1.40 -12.48 2.82
C ILE A 171 -1.20 -12.92 1.36
N SER A 172 0.04 -12.99 0.86
CA SER A 172 0.36 -13.55 -0.46
C SER A 172 0.12 -15.05 -0.51
N ILE A 173 0.44 -15.78 0.56
CA ILE A 173 0.12 -17.21 0.69
C ILE A 173 -1.39 -17.42 0.68
N ILE A 174 -2.16 -16.59 1.40
CA ILE A 174 -3.63 -16.65 1.40
C ILE A 174 -4.19 -16.37 0.00
N ALA A 175 -3.62 -15.38 -0.70
CA ALA A 175 -4.03 -15.01 -2.04
C ALA A 175 -3.52 -15.97 -3.14
N GLY A 176 -2.58 -16.85 -2.82
CA GLY A 176 -1.96 -17.75 -3.80
C GLY A 176 -1.12 -17.02 -4.85
N CYS A 177 -0.41 -15.95 -4.46
CA CYS A 177 0.43 -15.16 -5.36
C CYS A 177 1.83 -14.92 -4.77
N SER A 178 2.72 -14.38 -5.60
CA SER A 178 4.05 -13.92 -5.24
C SER A 178 4.01 -12.78 -4.21
N SER A 179 5.04 -12.70 -3.37
CA SER A 179 5.06 -11.79 -2.23
C SER A 179 5.51 -10.38 -2.63
N GLY A 180 4.68 -9.37 -2.36
CA GLY A 180 5.01 -7.96 -2.58
C GLY A 180 5.51 -7.70 -3.99
N ILE A 181 6.67 -7.05 -4.05
CA ILE A 181 7.46 -6.83 -5.26
C ILE A 181 8.68 -7.75 -5.32
N GLU A 182 8.70 -8.87 -4.61
CA GLU A 182 9.87 -9.75 -4.61
C GLU A 182 9.85 -10.70 -5.82
N PRO A 183 11.01 -11.03 -6.41
CA PRO A 183 11.09 -12.13 -7.36
C PRO A 183 10.78 -13.46 -6.67
N LEU A 184 10.42 -14.48 -7.46
CA LEU A 184 10.24 -15.83 -6.93
C LEU A 184 11.60 -16.37 -6.43
N PHE A 185 11.69 -16.65 -5.13
CA PHE A 185 12.90 -17.24 -4.55
C PHE A 185 13.11 -18.68 -5.05
N ALA A 186 12.03 -19.46 -5.13
CA ALA A 186 12.00 -20.81 -5.66
C ALA A 186 10.65 -21.10 -6.30
N LEU A 187 10.64 -21.83 -7.42
CA LEU A 187 9.41 -22.28 -8.09
C LEU A 187 8.75 -23.47 -7.38
N CYS A 188 9.55 -24.23 -6.62
CA CYS A 188 9.10 -25.36 -5.84
C CYS A 188 9.91 -25.42 -4.54
N TYR A 189 9.24 -25.61 -3.42
CA TYR A 189 9.87 -25.72 -2.11
C TYR A 189 9.08 -26.62 -1.17
N ASP A 190 9.77 -27.23 -0.23
CA ASP A 190 9.14 -28.04 0.81
C ASP A 190 8.70 -27.15 1.98
N ARG A 191 7.40 -27.13 2.25
CA ARG A 191 6.84 -26.49 3.43
C ARG A 191 6.68 -27.50 4.55
N LYS A 192 7.35 -27.25 5.66
CA LYS A 192 7.17 -28.06 6.87
C LYS A 192 5.86 -27.67 7.56
N VAL A 193 4.93 -28.61 7.64
CA VAL A 193 3.66 -28.47 8.36
C VAL A 193 3.72 -29.18 9.72
N LEU A 194 2.61 -29.11 10.49
CA LEU A 194 2.49 -29.79 11.78
C LEU A 194 2.86 -31.29 11.65
N ASP A 195 3.41 -31.84 12.73
CA ASP A 195 3.95 -33.20 12.83
C ASP A 195 5.19 -33.51 11.95
N GLY A 196 5.83 -32.48 11.40
CA GLY A 196 7.06 -32.64 10.63
C GLY A 196 6.86 -33.17 9.22
N THR A 197 5.61 -33.24 8.76
CA THR A 197 5.28 -33.56 7.36
C THR A 197 5.81 -32.45 6.45
N LEU A 198 6.44 -32.85 5.34
CA LEU A 198 6.86 -31.94 4.28
C LEU A 198 5.78 -31.95 3.19
N LEU A 199 5.32 -30.77 2.83
CA LEU A 199 4.35 -30.57 1.77
C LEU A 199 5.05 -29.80 0.65
N MET A 200 5.18 -30.44 -0.52
CA MET A 200 5.76 -29.81 -1.70
C MET A 200 4.79 -28.75 -2.22
N GLU A 201 5.19 -27.49 -2.18
CA GLU A 201 4.46 -26.38 -2.78
C GLU A 201 5.13 -26.03 -4.12
N VAL A 202 4.34 -26.01 -5.19
CA VAL A 202 4.74 -25.52 -6.51
C VAL A 202 4.02 -24.21 -6.74
N HIS A 203 4.76 -23.21 -7.21
CA HIS A 203 4.19 -21.91 -7.55
C HIS A 203 3.07 -22.07 -8.60
N PRO A 204 1.84 -21.56 -8.34
CA PRO A 204 0.68 -21.76 -9.20
C PRO A 204 0.77 -21.03 -10.54
#